data_AF-A0A432CVF6-F1
#
_entry.id   AF-A0A432CVF6-F1
#
_cell.length_a   1.000
_cell.length_b   1.000
_cell.length_c   1.000
_cell.angle_alpha   90.00
_cell.angle_beta   90.00
_cell.angle_gamma   90.00
#
_symmetry.space_group_name_H-M   'P 1'
#
loop_
_entity.id
_entity.type
_entity.pdbx_description
1 polymer ?
#
loop_
_entity_poly.entity_id
_entity_poly.type
_entity_poly.pdbx_seq_one_letter_code
_entity_poly.pdbx_strand_id
1 'polypeptide(L)' 'MSGYPATHFCKQCEQETPHSEVLVRKTSSYDTDTSLLGRIKLMAHTFINGGHYYDMDRYVTCKVCGHKEKDNWGKEFE' A
#
# COMPACT_ATOMS: atom_id res chain seq x y z
N MET A 1 16.89 9.73 -9.93
CA MET A 1 15.57 9.06 -9.88
C MET A 1 14.51 10.11 -10.15
N SER A 2 13.99 10.16 -11.39
CA SER A 2 12.97 11.13 -11.81
C SER A 2 11.59 10.60 -11.39
N GLY A 3 11.17 10.90 -10.16
CA GLY A 3 9.79 10.72 -9.74
C GLY A 3 9.08 12.05 -9.98
N TYR A 4 8.22 12.11 -10.99
CA TYR A 4 7.35 13.27 -11.25
C TYR A 4 6.75 13.76 -9.93
N PRO A 5 6.76 15.07 -9.62
CA PRO A 5 5.96 15.56 -8.52
C PRO A 5 4.51 15.42 -8.97
N ALA A 6 3.84 14.33 -8.59
CA ALA A 6 2.40 14.25 -8.72
C ALA A 6 1.85 15.32 -7.76
N THR A 7 1.58 16.50 -8.31
CA THR A 7 0.84 17.55 -7.62
C THR A 7 -0.57 17.03 -7.43
N HIS A 8 -1.01 17.00 -6.18
CA HIS A 8 -2.35 16.60 -5.79
C HIS A 8 -2.94 17.67 -4.88
N PHE A 9 -4.26 17.81 -4.93
CA PHE A 9 -4.99 18.70 -4.05
C PHE A 9 -4.92 18.20 -2.61
N CYS A 10 -4.29 18.98 -1.72
CA CYS A 10 -4.27 18.65 -0.30
C CYS A 10 -5.49 19.25 0.40
N LYS A 11 -6.34 18.41 0.99
CA LYS A 11 -7.54 18.85 1.75
C LYS A 11 -7.22 19.72 2.97
N GLN A 12 -6.01 19.63 3.52
CA GLN A 12 -5.58 20.44 4.67
C GLN A 12 -4.98 21.79 4.26
N CYS A 13 -4.35 21.87 3.09
CA CYS A 13 -3.82 23.13 2.57
C CYS A 13 -4.85 23.87 1.70
N GLU A 14 -5.91 23.17 1.27
CA GLU A 14 -6.92 23.64 0.33
C GLU A 14 -6.35 24.14 -1.01
N GLN A 15 -5.23 23.55 -1.43
CA GLN A 15 -4.54 23.89 -2.66
C GLN A 15 -3.77 22.70 -3.24
N GLU A 16 -3.37 22.82 -4.50
CA GLU A 16 -2.43 21.90 -5.14
C GLU A 16 -1.08 21.95 -4.45
N THR A 17 -0.56 20.79 -4.06
CA THR A 17 0.73 20.67 -3.39
C THR A 17 1.49 19.43 -3.88
N PRO A 18 2.83 19.45 -3.84
CA PRO A 18 3.62 18.26 -4.11
C PRO A 18 3.37 17.18 -3.04
N HIS A 19 3.11 15.95 -3.47
CA HIS A 19 2.98 14.80 -2.56
C HIS A 19 4.10 13.78 -2.79
N SER A 20 4.40 12.99 -1.76
CA SER A 20 5.15 11.72 -1.89
C SER A 20 4.17 10.56 -1.82
N GLU A 21 4.42 9.53 -2.61
CA GLU A 21 3.61 8.31 -2.63
C GLU A 21 4.42 7.13 -2.12
N VAL A 22 3.80 6.29 -1.29
CA VAL A 22 4.39 5.05 -0.78
C VAL A 22 3.36 3.93 -0.90
N LEU A 23 3.78 2.82 -1.51
CA LEU A 23 3.02 1.58 -1.51
C LEU A 23 3.45 0.74 -0.30
N VAL A 24 2.49 0.35 0.53
CA VAL A 24 2.72 -0.50 1.71
C VAL A 24 1.93 -1.79 1.52
N ARG A 25 2.56 -2.94 1.70
CA ARG A 25 1.86 -4.23 1.66
C ARG A 25 0.76 -4.27 2.73
N LYS A 26 -0.46 -4.64 2.33
CA LYS A 26 -1.54 -4.95 3.26
C LYS A 26 -1.17 -6.19 4.06
N THR A 27 -1.53 -6.18 5.34
CA THR A 27 -1.46 -7.37 6.18
C THR A 27 -2.46 -8.40 5.67
N SER A 28 -1.99 -9.60 5.38
CA SER A 28 -2.85 -10.73 5.01
C SER A 28 -3.27 -11.51 6.25
N SER A 29 -4.31 -12.36 6.13
CA SER A 29 -4.70 -13.31 7.18
C SER A 29 -3.59 -14.33 7.50
N TYR A 30 -2.69 -14.60 6.56
CA TYR A 30 -1.55 -15.48 6.78
C TYR A 30 -0.44 -14.82 7.61
N ASP A 31 -0.40 -13.49 7.68
CA ASP A 31 0.61 -12.76 8.48
C ASP A 31 0.24 -12.77 9.99
N THR A 32 -1.03 -13.00 10.33
CA THR A 32 -1.51 -13.02 11.72
C THR A 32 -1.56 -14.43 12.32
N ASP A 33 -1.62 -15.49 11.49
CA ASP A 33 -1.59 -16.88 11.94
C ASP A 33 -0.15 -17.40 12.08
N THR A 34 0.40 -17.29 13.29
CA THR A 34 1.77 -17.74 13.63
C THR A 34 1.88 -19.23 13.95
N SER A 35 0.78 -19.99 13.86
CA SER A 35 0.79 -21.43 14.14
C SER A 35 1.58 -22.23 13.10
N LEU A 36 1.97 -23.45 13.44
CA LEU A 36 2.65 -24.36 12.51
C LEU A 36 1.79 -24.62 11.26
N LEU A 37 0.48 -24.76 11.45
CA LEU A 37 -0.47 -24.93 10.35
C LEU A 37 -0.59 -23.66 9.50
N GLY A 38 -0.60 -22.48 10.13
CA GLY A 38 -0.58 -21.19 9.44
C GLY A 38 0.64 -21.05 8.52
N ARG A 39 1.82 -21.45 9.00
CA ARG A 39 3.07 -21.45 8.21
C ARG A 39 3.04 -22.41 7.03
N ILE A 40 2.48 -23.61 7.19
CA ILE A 40 2.33 -24.59 6.09
C ILE A 40 1.35 -24.06 5.04
N LYS A 41 0.23 -23.47 5.47
CA LYS A 41 -0.74 -22.84 4.56
C LYS A 41 -0.12 -21.67 3.79
N LEU A 42 0.64 -20.80 4.47
CA LEU A 42 1.36 -19.71 3.83
C LEU A 42 2.30 -20.24 2.75
N MET A 43 3.12 -21.25 3.08
CA MET A 43 4.02 -21.89 2.12
C MET A 43 3.26 -22.42 0.89
N ALA A 44 2.20 -23.20 1.10
CA ALA A 44 1.38 -23.76 0.02
C ALA A 44 0.76 -22.65 -0.86
N HIS A 45 0.23 -21.59 -0.23
CA HIS A 45 -0.34 -20.44 -0.93
C HIS A 45 0.72 -19.71 -1.78
N THR A 46 1.93 -19.50 -1.24
CA THR A 46 3.06 -18.89 -1.95
C THR A 46 3.47 -19.71 -3.18
N PHE A 47 3.44 -21.04 -3.10
CA PHE A 47 3.79 -21.91 -4.23
C PHE A 47 2.70 -21.95 -5.31
N ILE A 48 1.41 -22.03 -4.93
CA ILE A 48 0.30 -22.16 -5.89
C ILE A 48 0.03 -20.84 -6.62
N ASN A 49 0.02 -19.71 -5.91
CA ASN A 49 -0.38 -18.42 -6.47
C ASN A 49 0.78 -17.62 -7.08
N GLY A 50 2.01 -18.16 -7.04
CA GLY A 50 3.22 -17.42 -7.42
C GLY A 50 3.49 -16.31 -6.42
N GLY A 51 4.43 -16.54 -5.51
CA GLY A 51 4.68 -15.79 -4.26
C GLY A 51 5.00 -14.29 -4.30
N HIS A 52 4.55 -13.55 -5.31
CA HIS A 52 4.89 -12.16 -5.54
C HIS A 52 3.69 -11.22 -5.72
N TYR A 53 2.45 -11.72 -5.72
CA TYR A 53 1.27 -10.86 -5.65
C TYR A 53 0.93 -10.54 -4.19
N TYR A 54 1.09 -9.26 -3.85
CA TYR A 54 0.70 -8.72 -2.56
C TYR A 54 -0.27 -7.59 -2.79
N ASP A 55 -1.37 -7.59 -2.05
CA ASP A 55 -2.26 -6.44 -2.02
C ASP A 55 -1.52 -5.26 -1.39
N MET A 56 -1.52 -4.12 -2.07
CA MET A 56 -0.84 -2.92 -1.61
C MET A 56 -1.86 -1.85 -1.23
N ASP A 57 -1.56 -1.11 -0.17
CA ASP A 57 -2.18 0.17 0.14
C ASP A 57 -1.28 1.30 -0.39
N ARG A 58 -1.87 2.22 -1.14
CA ARG A 58 -1.21 3.45 -1.57
C ARG A 58 -1.47 4.55 -0.55
N TYR A 59 -0.39 5.15 -0.06
CA TYR A 59 -0.45 6.31 0.80
C TYR A 59 0.18 7.50 0.10
N VAL A 60 -0.54 8.62 0.09
CA VAL A 60 -0.04 9.90 -0.39
C VAL A 60 0.18 10.82 0.81
N THR A 61 1.32 11.50 0.83
CA THR A 61 1.69 12.42 1.92
C THR A 61 2.04 13.77 1.34
N CYS A 62 1.33 14.81 1.78
CA CYS A 62 1.60 16.19 1.37
C CYS A 62 2.99 16.59 1.87
N LYS A 63 3.86 17.08 0.98
CA LYS A 63 5.20 17.54 1.35
C LYS A 63 5.20 18.94 2.00
N VAL A 64 4.06 19.63 1.99
CA VAL A 64 3.90 20.97 2.60
C VAL A 64 3.43 20.86 4.04
N CYS A 65 2.27 20.22 4.28
CA CYS A 65 1.69 20.10 5.62
C CYS A 65 1.96 18.76 6.33
N GLY A 66 2.52 17.77 5.62
CA GLY A 66 2.78 16.44 6.18
C GLY A 66 1.55 15.55 6.33
N HIS A 67 0.35 16.00 5.92
CA HIS A 67 -0.85 15.18 6.00
C HIS A 67 -0.73 13.95 5.11
N LYS A 68 -0.96 12.77 5.70
CA LYS A 68 -0.92 11.47 5.03
C LYS A 68 -2.34 10.91 4.92
N GLU A 69 -2.74 10.51 3.73
CA GLU A 69 -4.00 9.82 3.49
C GLU A 69 -3.78 8.51 2.72
N LYS A 70 -4.70 7.58 2.93
CA LYS A 70 -4.78 6.33 2.19
C LYS A 70 -5.59 6.59 0.92
N ASP A 71 -4.94 6.44 -0.24
CA ASP A 71 -5.49 6.80 -1.56
C ASP A 71 -5.45 5.59 -2.49
N ASN A 72 -6.26 4.58 -2.15
CA ASN A 72 -6.48 3.41 -2.99
C ASN A 72 -7.59 3.75 -3.99
N TRP A 73 -7.30 3.67 -5.28
CA TRP A 73 -8.32 3.75 -6.32
C TRP A 73 -8.76 2.32 -6.66
N GLY A 74 -10.04 2.00 -6.48
CA GLY A 74 -10.64 0.70 -6.82
C GLY A 74 -10.28 -0.52 -5.95
N LYS A 75 -10.80 -1.69 -6.38
CA LYS A 75 -10.42 -3.04 -5.92
C LYS A 75 -9.15 -3.54 -6.64
N GLU A 76 -8.24 -2.64 -7.00
CA GLU A 76 -7.18 -2.90 -7.99
C GLU A 76 -6.12 -3.93 -7.53
N PHE A 77 -6.23 -4.40 -6.28
CA PHE A 77 -5.43 -5.45 -5.70
C PHE A 77 -6.31 -6.28 -4.73
N GLU A 78 -7.33 -6.93 -5.28
CA GLU A 78 -8.09 -8.04 -4.70
C GLU A 78 -7.89 -9.29 -5.59
#